data_AF-A0A2D7TNS6-F1
#
_entry.id   AF-A0A2D7TNS6-F1
#
_cell.length_a   1.000
_cell.length_b   1.000
_cell.length_c   1.000
_cell.angle_alpha   90.00
_cell.angle_beta   90.00
_cell.angle_gamma   90.00
#
_symmetry.space_group_name_H-M   'P 1'
#
loop_
_entity.id
_entity.type
_entity.pdbx_description
1 polymer ?
#
loop_
_entity_poly.entity_id
_entity_poly.type
_entity_poly.pdbx_seq_one_letter_code
_entity_poly.pdbx_strand_id
1 'polypeptide(L)'
;MQIETKIKDLIKKNGPISLSRYMEICLWDDENGYYTSDQVLGENGDFITSPEISQTFGELIGLWALSFYRQFIDKKRLCITELGSGRGTLLKDAIRTICKVTNDKIDLDITILEKAERLKTLQKENLKNENVRWISDIKGLSLEPQIIIANEFFDALPTNQYVKSKEGWHEKKVTTKDGKTITNYETVSTGVLVTEALVFIGVFATIDVLLSFIKKDFSKWAVLLVSVLILTFGCVLYQLIK
;
A
#
# COMPACT_ATOMS: atom_id res chain seq x y z
N MET A 1 3.64 -1.01 26.41
CA MET A 1 2.93 0.08 27.11
C MET A 1 2.00 0.69 26.07
N GLN A 2 0.70 0.52 26.27
CA GLN A 2 -0.30 0.47 25.19
C GLN A 2 -0.32 1.79 24.38
N ILE A 3 -0.21 1.70 23.05
CA ILE A 3 -0.24 2.80 22.05
C ILE A 3 -1.17 3.95 22.41
N GLU A 4 -2.30 3.63 23.03
CA GLU A 4 -3.27 4.58 23.56
C GLU A 4 -2.63 5.70 24.41
N THR A 5 -1.73 5.37 25.35
CA THR A 5 -1.06 6.37 26.20
C THR A 5 -0.22 7.33 25.37
N LYS A 6 0.55 6.80 24.41
CA LYS A 6 1.40 7.60 23.50
C LYS A 6 0.55 8.57 22.67
N ILE A 7 -0.60 8.11 22.18
CA ILE A 7 -1.54 8.94 21.42
C ILE A 7 -2.16 10.03 22.32
N LYS A 8 -2.58 9.68 23.54
CA LYS A 8 -3.13 10.64 24.50
C LYS A 8 -2.12 11.72 24.88
N ASP A 9 -0.88 11.35 25.13
CA ASP A 9 0.20 12.30 25.45
C ASP A 9 0.51 13.22 24.28
N LEU A 10 0.53 12.68 23.05
CA LEU A 10 0.72 13.47 21.83
C LEU A 10 -0.41 14.50 21.65
N ILE A 11 -1.66 14.10 21.85
CA ILE A 11 -2.82 14.98 21.76
C ILE A 11 -2.78 16.06 22.86
N LYS A 12 -2.41 15.68 24.10
CA LYS A 12 -2.28 16.62 25.21
C LYS A 12 -1.22 17.69 24.95
N LYS A 13 -0.12 17.33 24.27
CA LYS A 13 1.00 18.23 23.99
C LYS A 13 0.75 19.13 22.77
N ASN A 14 0.19 18.57 21.69
CA ASN A 14 0.17 19.22 20.37
C ASN A 14 -1.26 19.57 19.89
N GLY A 15 -2.29 19.23 20.67
CA GLY A 15 -3.69 19.33 20.23
C GLY A 15 -4.13 18.12 19.37
N PRO A 16 -5.35 18.18 18.79
CA PRO A 16 -5.88 17.11 17.96
C PRO A 16 -4.94 16.71 16.81
N ILE A 17 -4.82 15.40 16.55
CA ILE A 17 -3.95 14.88 15.49
C ILE A 17 -4.78 14.44 14.28
N SER A 18 -4.18 14.43 13.09
CA SER A 18 -4.87 13.92 11.90
C SER A 18 -5.19 12.43 12.03
N LEU A 19 -6.23 11.98 11.32
CA LEU A 19 -6.53 10.55 11.22
C LEU A 19 -5.34 9.76 10.65
N SER A 20 -4.62 10.31 9.67
CA SER A 20 -3.41 9.68 9.15
C SER A 20 -2.31 9.54 10.20
N ARG A 21 -2.12 10.52 11.09
CA ARG A 21 -1.11 10.42 12.15
C ARG A 21 -1.51 9.38 13.19
N TYR A 22 -2.79 9.31 13.54
CA TYR A 22 -3.33 8.27 14.39
C TYR A 22 -3.08 6.88 13.78
N MET A 23 -3.47 6.67 12.51
CA MET A 23 -3.25 5.40 11.79
C MET A 23 -1.76 5.05 11.72
N GLU A 24 -0.88 6.03 11.45
CA GLU A 24 0.56 5.80 11.37
C GLU A 24 1.13 5.24 12.68
N ILE A 25 0.72 5.78 13.82
CA ILE A 25 1.14 5.27 15.14
C ILE A 25 0.56 3.88 15.38
N CYS A 26 -0.74 3.68 15.11
CA CYS A 26 -1.37 2.38 15.30
C CYS A 26 -0.76 1.28 14.43
N LEU A 27 -0.35 1.60 13.20
CA LEU A 27 0.14 0.61 12.23
C LEU A 27 1.64 0.36 12.34
N TRP A 28 2.44 1.41 12.58
CA TRP A 28 3.89 1.40 12.36
C TRP A 28 4.72 1.81 13.59
N ASP A 29 4.13 1.91 14.78
CA ASP A 29 4.91 2.11 16.01
C ASP A 29 5.94 0.98 16.20
N ASP A 30 7.21 1.31 16.40
CA ASP A 30 8.30 0.33 16.41
C ASP A 30 8.13 -0.78 17.46
N GLU A 31 7.49 -0.47 18.59
CA GLU A 31 7.33 -1.41 19.71
C GLU A 31 5.97 -2.11 19.72
N ASN A 32 4.89 -1.40 19.38
CA ASN A 32 3.52 -1.88 19.63
C ASN A 32 2.62 -1.77 18.39
N GLY A 33 3.14 -1.31 17.26
CA GLY A 33 2.38 -1.12 16.03
C GLY A 33 1.81 -2.43 15.50
N TYR A 34 0.70 -2.33 14.79
CA TYR A 34 0.01 -3.50 14.24
C TYR A 34 0.96 -4.34 13.36
N TYR A 35 1.59 -3.74 12.35
CA TYR A 35 2.48 -4.47 11.44
C TYR A 35 3.88 -4.76 12.02
N THR A 36 4.22 -4.21 13.18
CA THR A 36 5.49 -4.47 13.88
C THR A 36 5.34 -5.54 14.97
N SER A 37 4.14 -5.76 15.49
CA SER A 37 3.82 -6.78 16.51
C SER A 37 3.72 -8.21 15.95
N ASP A 38 3.75 -9.19 16.86
CA ASP A 38 3.72 -10.61 16.51
C ASP A 38 2.33 -11.08 16.05
N GLN A 39 2.29 -11.93 15.01
CA GLN A 39 1.13 -12.71 14.52
C GLN A 39 0.02 -11.99 13.72
N VAL A 40 0.33 -10.97 12.93
CA VAL A 40 -0.72 -10.25 12.17
C VAL A 40 -1.21 -10.89 10.85
N LEU A 41 -0.43 -11.74 10.18
CA LEU A 41 -0.72 -12.20 8.80
C LEU A 41 -0.75 -13.74 8.64
N GLY A 42 -1.77 -14.24 7.92
CA GLY A 42 -1.95 -15.65 7.54
C GLY A 42 -3.13 -16.31 8.24
N GLU A 43 -3.32 -17.62 8.06
CA GLU A 43 -4.48 -18.37 8.63
C GLU A 43 -4.65 -18.24 10.15
N ASN A 44 -3.56 -18.00 10.88
CA ASN A 44 -3.55 -17.79 12.34
C ASN A 44 -3.41 -16.31 12.74
N GLY A 45 -3.49 -15.38 11.79
CA GLY A 45 -3.48 -13.94 12.02
C GLY A 45 -4.84 -13.29 11.80
N ASP A 46 -4.90 -11.98 11.96
CA ASP A 46 -6.15 -11.20 11.91
C ASP A 46 -6.71 -11.01 10.49
N PHE A 47 -5.89 -11.21 9.46
CA PHE A 47 -6.30 -11.11 8.05
C PHE A 47 -5.72 -12.25 7.19
N ILE A 48 -6.58 -12.82 6.35
CA ILE A 48 -6.22 -13.71 5.23
C ILE A 48 -6.32 -12.89 3.95
N THR A 49 -5.21 -12.75 3.22
CA THR A 49 -5.16 -12.00 1.96
C THR A 49 -5.37 -12.91 0.75
N SER A 50 -5.71 -12.35 -0.41
CA SER A 50 -5.99 -13.15 -1.64
C SER A 50 -4.90 -14.18 -2.00
N PRO A 51 -3.59 -13.88 -1.87
CA PRO A 51 -2.51 -14.85 -2.08
C PRO A 51 -2.50 -16.03 -1.09
N GLU A 52 -3.02 -15.84 0.11
CA GLU A 52 -3.09 -16.89 1.15
C GLU A 52 -4.32 -17.79 0.96
N ILE A 53 -5.34 -17.34 0.20
CA ILE A 53 -6.55 -18.13 -0.11
C ILE A 53 -6.29 -19.09 -1.27
N SER A 54 -5.56 -18.65 -2.30
CA SER A 54 -5.35 -19.47 -3.50
C SER A 54 -4.03 -19.16 -4.20
N GLN A 55 -3.22 -20.22 -4.34
CA GLN A 55 -2.03 -20.25 -5.19
C GLN A 55 -2.31 -19.72 -6.61
N THR A 56 -3.49 -20.03 -7.16
CA THR A 56 -3.88 -19.62 -8.52
C THR A 56 -3.83 -18.11 -8.71
N PHE A 57 -4.07 -17.32 -7.66
CA PHE A 57 -3.95 -15.86 -7.75
C PHE A 57 -2.52 -15.45 -8.11
N GLY A 58 -1.52 -15.91 -7.38
CA GLY A 58 -0.11 -15.60 -7.66
C GLY A 58 0.36 -16.12 -9.02
N GLU A 59 -0.12 -17.29 -9.46
CA GLU A 59 0.20 -17.84 -10.79
C GLU A 59 -0.33 -16.94 -11.90
N LEU A 60 -1.60 -16.50 -11.80
CA LEU A 60 -2.21 -15.61 -12.79
C LEU A 60 -1.49 -14.25 -12.85
N ILE A 61 -1.08 -13.70 -11.70
CA ILE A 61 -0.29 -12.46 -11.66
C ILE A 61 1.07 -12.67 -12.34
N GLY A 62 1.75 -13.80 -12.10
CA GLY A 62 3.01 -14.12 -12.76
C GLY A 62 2.88 -14.26 -14.28
N LEU A 63 1.83 -14.94 -14.76
CA LEU A 63 1.53 -15.07 -16.19
C LEU A 63 1.20 -13.73 -16.83
N TRP A 64 0.39 -12.90 -16.17
CA TRP A 64 0.10 -11.55 -16.62
C TRP A 64 1.37 -10.72 -16.73
N ALA A 65 2.25 -10.74 -15.71
CA ALA A 65 3.49 -9.99 -15.72
C ALA A 65 4.40 -10.41 -16.89
N LEU A 66 4.55 -11.71 -17.12
CA LEU A 66 5.32 -12.24 -18.25
C LEU A 66 4.71 -11.87 -19.61
N SER A 67 3.39 -11.95 -19.74
CA SER A 67 2.69 -11.58 -20.97
C SER A 67 2.85 -10.10 -21.29
N PHE A 68 2.63 -9.24 -20.29
CA PHE A 68 2.79 -7.80 -20.42
C PHE A 68 4.22 -7.43 -20.81
N TYR A 69 5.20 -8.03 -20.12
CA TYR A 69 6.61 -7.86 -20.42
C TYR A 69 6.92 -8.17 -21.89
N ARG A 70 6.54 -9.35 -22.38
CA ARG A 70 6.78 -9.77 -23.77
C ARG A 70 6.11 -8.87 -24.80
N GLN A 71 4.95 -8.30 -24.45
CA GLN A 71 4.18 -7.48 -25.39
C GLN A 71 4.67 -6.04 -25.46
N PHE A 72 5.08 -5.44 -24.34
CA PHE A 72 5.28 -4.00 -24.24
C PHE A 72 6.68 -3.57 -23.81
N ILE A 73 7.45 -4.46 -23.17
CA ILE A 73 8.78 -4.14 -22.65
C ILE A 73 9.86 -4.83 -23.49
N ASP A 74 9.74 -6.15 -23.66
CA ASP A 74 10.61 -7.06 -24.43
C ASP A 74 12.10 -6.69 -24.35
N LYS A 75 12.62 -6.65 -23.12
CA LYS A 75 14.03 -6.34 -22.83
C LYS A 75 14.85 -7.61 -22.61
N LYS A 76 16.09 -7.45 -22.16
CA LYS A 76 16.93 -8.57 -21.72
C LYS A 76 16.52 -9.08 -20.33
N ARG A 77 15.92 -8.24 -19.51
CA ARG A 77 15.62 -8.47 -18.09
C ARG A 77 14.20 -8.05 -17.76
N LEU A 78 13.47 -8.92 -17.07
CA LEU A 78 12.16 -8.66 -16.48
C LEU A 78 12.35 -8.18 -15.05
N CYS A 79 12.08 -6.90 -14.80
CA CYS A 79 12.11 -6.31 -13.46
C CYS A 79 10.69 -6.34 -12.86
N ILE A 80 10.53 -6.93 -11.68
CA ILE A 80 9.27 -6.93 -10.92
C ILE A 80 9.52 -6.36 -9.52
N THR A 81 8.70 -5.40 -9.12
CA THR A 81 8.68 -4.86 -7.77
C THR A 81 7.36 -5.17 -7.09
N GLU A 82 7.36 -5.74 -5.88
CA GLU A 82 6.14 -5.82 -5.05
C GLU A 82 6.20 -4.81 -3.90
N LEU A 83 5.12 -4.04 -3.71
CA LEU A 83 4.94 -3.13 -2.59
C LEU A 83 4.21 -3.84 -1.45
N GLY A 84 4.86 -3.94 -0.29
CA GLY A 84 4.28 -4.59 0.90
C GLY A 84 3.90 -6.05 0.65
N SER A 85 4.91 -6.88 0.35
CA SER A 85 4.74 -8.29 -0.05
C SER A 85 4.15 -9.21 1.03
N GLY A 86 3.86 -8.70 2.23
CA GLY A 86 3.35 -9.50 3.35
C GLY A 86 4.31 -10.64 3.68
N ARG A 87 3.90 -11.90 3.45
CA ARG A 87 4.74 -13.10 3.65
C ARG A 87 5.57 -13.49 2.43
N GLY A 88 5.44 -12.80 1.30
CA GLY A 88 6.10 -13.16 0.04
C GLY A 88 5.35 -14.20 -0.79
N THR A 89 4.14 -14.60 -0.40
CA THR A 89 3.39 -15.70 -1.01
C THR A 89 3.02 -15.42 -2.46
N LEU A 90 2.52 -14.20 -2.76
CA LEU A 90 2.21 -13.79 -4.13
C LEU A 90 3.44 -13.87 -5.02
N LEU A 91 4.54 -13.23 -4.63
CA LEU A 91 5.78 -13.25 -5.39
C LEU A 91 6.34 -14.66 -5.55
N LYS A 92 6.25 -15.51 -4.52
CA LYS A 92 6.71 -16.90 -4.59
C LYS A 92 6.01 -17.66 -5.72
N ASP A 93 4.69 -17.56 -5.77
CA ASP A 93 3.88 -18.23 -6.79
C ASP A 93 4.10 -17.61 -8.19
N ALA A 94 4.22 -16.29 -8.27
CA ALA A 94 4.50 -15.59 -9.51
C ALA A 94 5.88 -15.98 -10.10
N ILE A 95 6.95 -15.92 -9.28
CA ILE A 95 8.31 -16.31 -9.66
C ILE A 95 8.34 -17.76 -10.14
N ARG A 96 7.77 -18.69 -9.35
CA ARG A 96 7.71 -20.11 -9.72
C ARG A 96 7.04 -20.31 -11.07
N THR A 97 5.94 -19.61 -11.32
CA THR A 97 5.17 -19.72 -12.56
C THR A 97 5.93 -19.17 -13.76
N ILE A 98 6.56 -18.00 -13.61
CA ILE A 98 7.38 -17.37 -14.65
C ILE A 98 8.57 -18.27 -15.03
N CYS A 99 9.32 -18.74 -14.04
CA CYS A 99 10.44 -19.67 -14.24
C CYS A 99 10.00 -20.93 -14.98
N LYS A 100 8.89 -21.54 -14.56
CA LYS A 100 8.33 -22.74 -15.20
C LYS A 100 7.95 -22.50 -16.66
N VAL A 101 7.27 -21.40 -16.99
CA VAL A 101 6.82 -21.10 -18.35
C VAL A 101 7.98 -20.72 -19.28
N THR A 102 9.03 -20.13 -18.72
CA THR A 102 10.22 -19.70 -19.48
C THR A 102 11.32 -20.75 -19.51
N ASN A 103 11.18 -21.87 -18.79
CA ASN A 103 12.22 -22.87 -18.53
C ASN A 103 13.51 -22.23 -17.98
N ASP A 104 13.35 -21.28 -17.04
CA ASP A 104 14.45 -20.51 -16.40
C ASP A 104 15.31 -19.70 -17.39
N LYS A 105 14.82 -19.44 -18.60
CA LYS A 105 15.54 -18.67 -19.65
C LYS A 105 15.30 -17.17 -19.61
N ILE A 106 14.63 -16.66 -18.57
CA ILE A 106 14.37 -15.23 -18.38
C ILE A 106 15.25 -14.69 -17.27
N ASP A 107 15.92 -13.56 -17.52
CA ASP A 107 16.62 -12.81 -16.47
C ASP A 107 15.56 -12.06 -15.64
N LEU A 108 15.41 -12.45 -14.37
CA LEU A 108 14.37 -11.95 -13.47
C LEU A 108 15.02 -11.17 -12.32
N ASP A 109 14.65 -9.90 -12.19
CA ASP A 109 15.13 -9.00 -11.15
C ASP A 109 13.96 -8.61 -10.24
N ILE A 110 13.98 -9.10 -9.00
CA ILE A 110 12.87 -8.94 -8.06
C ILE A 110 13.26 -7.93 -6.99
N THR A 111 12.42 -6.92 -6.80
CA THR A 111 12.53 -5.97 -5.69
C THR A 111 11.29 -6.05 -4.79
N ILE A 112 11.47 -5.97 -3.48
CA ILE A 112 10.38 -5.86 -2.49
C ILE A 112 10.55 -4.56 -1.73
N LEU A 113 9.51 -3.71 -1.74
CA LEU A 113 9.44 -2.56 -0.86
C LEU A 113 8.78 -2.97 0.45
N GLU A 114 9.59 -3.11 1.50
CA GLU A 114 9.15 -3.51 2.84
C GLU A 114 9.86 -2.68 3.91
N LYS A 115 9.11 -2.19 4.88
CA LYS A 115 9.65 -1.42 6.02
C LYS A 115 9.85 -2.30 7.25
N ALA A 116 8.98 -3.27 7.48
CA ALA A 116 9.04 -4.10 8.67
C ALA A 116 10.14 -5.17 8.56
N GLU A 117 11.19 -5.07 9.39
CA GLU A 117 12.30 -6.04 9.40
C GLU A 117 11.84 -7.48 9.65
N ARG A 118 10.82 -7.66 10.50
CA ARG A 118 10.19 -8.97 10.74
C ARG A 118 9.64 -9.58 9.45
N LEU A 119 8.92 -8.80 8.64
CA LEU A 119 8.37 -9.28 7.37
C LEU A 119 9.48 -9.57 6.36
N LYS A 120 10.56 -8.77 6.33
CA LYS A 120 11.75 -9.08 5.50
C LYS A 120 12.35 -10.43 5.84
N THR A 121 12.46 -10.76 7.13
CA THR A 121 12.97 -12.07 7.58
C THR A 121 12.07 -13.21 7.09
N LEU A 122 10.75 -13.10 7.30
CA LEU A 122 9.78 -14.10 6.82
C LEU A 122 9.81 -14.26 5.29
N GLN A 123 9.89 -13.14 4.55
CA GLN A 123 9.97 -13.14 3.10
C GLN A 123 11.25 -13.83 2.60
N LYS A 124 12.40 -13.56 3.22
CA LYS A 124 13.68 -14.24 2.90
C LYS A 124 13.58 -15.75 3.10
N GLU A 125 13.00 -16.17 4.23
CA GLU A 125 12.81 -17.59 4.54
C GLU A 125 11.82 -18.28 3.60
N ASN A 126 10.75 -17.58 3.19
CA ASN A 126 9.72 -18.14 2.33
C ASN A 126 10.14 -18.22 0.85
N LEU A 127 10.83 -17.18 0.36
CA LEU A 127 11.24 -17.07 -1.04
C LEU A 127 12.50 -17.89 -1.34
N LYS A 128 13.47 -17.94 -0.40
CA LYS A 128 14.78 -18.62 -0.57
C LYS A 128 15.42 -18.34 -1.94
N ASN A 129 15.35 -17.09 -2.39
CA ASN A 129 15.82 -16.66 -3.70
C ASN A 129 16.80 -15.49 -3.54
N GLU A 130 18.03 -15.70 -4.00
CA GLU A 130 19.13 -14.72 -3.89
C GLU A 130 18.96 -13.51 -4.82
N ASN A 131 18.12 -13.62 -5.85
CA ASN A 131 17.84 -12.54 -6.80
C ASN A 131 16.75 -11.56 -6.32
N VAL A 132 16.31 -11.71 -5.06
CA VAL A 132 15.34 -10.80 -4.44
C VAL A 132 16.08 -9.74 -3.65
N ARG A 133 15.78 -8.47 -3.92
CA ARG A 133 16.32 -7.31 -3.22
C ARG A 133 15.24 -6.64 -2.39
N TRP A 134 15.55 -6.27 -1.16
CA TRP A 134 14.65 -5.50 -0.30
C TRP A 134 15.07 -4.03 -0.23
N ILE A 135 14.09 -3.15 -0.35
CA ILE A 135 14.23 -1.70 -0.16
C ILE A 135 13.20 -1.23 0.87
N SER A 136 13.50 -0.15 1.59
CA SER A 136 12.59 0.45 2.59
C SER A 136 11.98 1.78 2.14
N ASP A 137 12.44 2.32 1.02
CA ASP A 137 12.01 3.59 0.45
C ASP A 137 11.93 3.49 -1.06
N ILE A 138 10.93 4.14 -1.65
CA ILE A 138 10.70 4.21 -3.10
C ILE A 138 11.90 4.80 -3.87
N LYS A 139 12.75 5.59 -3.21
CA LYS A 139 14.01 6.09 -3.79
C LYS A 139 14.99 4.97 -4.15
N GLY A 140 14.82 3.77 -3.59
CA GLY A 140 15.61 2.59 -3.92
C GLY A 140 15.12 1.82 -5.15
N LEU A 141 14.01 2.24 -5.78
CA LEU A 141 13.48 1.60 -6.97
C LEU A 141 14.43 1.77 -8.16
N SER A 142 14.47 0.75 -9.02
CA SER A 142 15.21 0.84 -10.28
C SER A 142 14.58 1.89 -11.20
N LEU A 143 15.38 2.50 -12.07
CA LEU A 143 14.89 3.34 -13.17
C LEU A 143 14.63 2.52 -14.44
N GLU A 144 14.98 1.23 -14.44
CA GLU A 144 14.66 0.31 -15.54
C GLU A 144 13.14 0.12 -15.66
N PRO A 145 12.63 -0.17 -16.88
CA PRO A 145 11.25 -0.58 -17.07
C PRO A 145 10.92 -1.78 -16.18
N GLN A 146 9.91 -1.64 -15.33
CA GLN A 146 9.55 -2.65 -14.35
C GLN A 146 8.03 -2.76 -14.19
N ILE A 147 7.60 -3.94 -13.75
CA ILE A 147 6.22 -4.20 -13.38
C ILE A 147 6.11 -4.03 -11.86
N ILE A 148 5.24 -3.15 -11.40
CA ILE A 148 5.02 -2.95 -9.96
C ILE A 148 3.68 -3.55 -9.56
N ILE A 149 3.72 -4.43 -8.57
CA ILE A 149 2.56 -5.11 -7.99
C ILE A 149 2.32 -4.52 -6.60
N ALA A 150 1.07 -4.24 -6.28
CA ALA A 150 0.66 -3.64 -5.02
C ALA A 150 -0.68 -4.23 -4.56
N ASN A 151 -0.66 -5.49 -4.14
CA ASN A 151 -1.84 -6.18 -3.65
C ASN A 151 -2.12 -5.76 -2.19
N GLU A 152 -3.31 -5.23 -1.90
CA GLU A 152 -3.71 -4.82 -0.54
C GLU A 152 -2.67 -3.92 0.17
N PHE A 153 -1.99 -3.08 -0.62
CA PHE A 153 -0.99 -2.15 -0.12
C PHE A 153 -1.59 -0.77 0.17
N PHE A 154 -2.38 -0.26 -0.77
CA PHE A 154 -2.91 1.10 -0.73
C PHE A 154 -4.04 1.28 0.29
N ASP A 155 -4.79 0.22 0.60
CA ASP A 155 -5.81 0.23 1.65
C ASP A 155 -5.20 0.48 3.04
N ALA A 156 -4.03 -0.10 3.32
CA ALA A 156 -3.30 0.01 4.57
C ALA A 156 -2.59 1.38 4.75
N LEU A 157 -2.47 2.20 3.70
CA LEU A 157 -1.82 3.50 3.83
C LEU A 157 -2.64 4.46 4.72
N PRO A 158 -1.99 5.22 5.62
CA PRO A 158 -2.66 6.23 6.44
C PRO A 158 -3.43 7.27 5.61
N THR A 159 -4.66 7.60 6.05
CA THR A 159 -5.59 8.46 5.29
C THR A 159 -6.10 9.60 6.17
N ASN A 160 -6.15 10.81 5.63
CA ASN A 160 -6.93 11.91 6.19
C ASN A 160 -8.37 11.81 5.70
N GLN A 161 -9.32 12.12 6.57
CA GLN A 161 -10.74 12.18 6.21
C GLN A 161 -11.21 13.63 6.26
N TYR A 162 -11.95 14.06 5.24
CA TYR A 162 -12.52 15.39 5.15
C TYR A 162 -14.03 15.33 4.92
N VAL A 163 -14.74 16.32 5.48
CA VAL A 163 -16.19 16.45 5.36
C VAL A 163 -16.52 17.86 4.88
N LYS A 164 -17.37 17.95 3.86
CA LYS A 164 -17.89 19.22 3.34
C LYS A 164 -19.10 19.65 4.16
N SER A 165 -19.04 20.85 4.73
CA SER A 165 -20.14 21.52 5.41
C SER A 165 -20.59 22.77 4.63
N LYS A 166 -21.57 23.51 5.16
CA LYS A 166 -21.98 24.82 4.62
C LYS A 166 -20.87 25.89 4.72
N GLU A 167 -19.95 25.73 5.66
CA GLU A 167 -18.87 26.69 5.96
C GLU A 167 -17.57 26.37 5.20
N GLY A 168 -17.54 25.24 4.49
CA GLY A 168 -16.36 24.78 3.76
C GLY A 168 -16.00 23.35 4.13
N TRP A 169 -14.75 23.00 3.92
CA TRP A 169 -14.25 21.67 4.25
C TRP A 169 -13.67 21.63 5.66
N HIS A 170 -13.87 20.51 6.34
CA HIS A 170 -13.31 20.24 7.66
C HIS A 170 -12.56 18.93 7.64
N GLU A 171 -11.37 18.89 8.24
CA GLU A 171 -10.63 17.66 8.47
C GLU A 171 -11.13 16.98 9.74
N LYS A 172 -11.30 15.67 9.67
CA LYS A 172 -11.55 14.84 10.84
C LYS A 172 -10.24 14.57 11.57
N LYS A 173 -10.15 15.07 12.80
CA LYS A 173 -9.03 14.90 13.72
C LYS A 173 -9.39 13.91 14.83
N VAL A 174 -8.38 13.29 15.41
CA VAL A 174 -8.48 12.46 16.61
C VAL A 174 -8.07 13.31 17.81
N THR A 175 -8.93 13.34 18.83
CA THR A 175 -8.72 14.07 20.09
C THR A 175 -9.13 13.20 21.28
N THR A 176 -8.99 13.72 22.50
CA THR A 176 -9.44 13.05 23.72
C THR A 176 -10.56 13.85 24.39
N LYS A 177 -11.58 13.15 24.88
CA LYS A 177 -12.64 13.70 25.72
C LYS A 177 -12.94 12.72 26.84
N ASP A 178 -12.97 13.21 28.08
CA ASP A 178 -13.20 12.39 29.29
C ASP A 178 -12.25 11.16 29.37
N GLY A 179 -11.00 11.36 28.94
CA GLY A 179 -9.98 10.31 28.92
C GLY A 179 -10.15 9.24 27.82
N LYS A 180 -11.13 9.37 26.92
CA LYS A 180 -11.36 8.47 25.77
C LYS A 180 -10.95 9.13 24.46
N THR A 181 -10.42 8.34 23.54
CA THR A 181 -10.11 8.78 22.18
C THR A 181 -11.41 8.95 21.39
N ILE A 182 -11.64 10.13 20.84
CA ILE A 182 -12.81 10.47 20.01
C ILE A 182 -12.36 11.16 18.72
N THR A 183 -13.26 11.26 17.74
CA THR A 183 -13.03 12.05 16.53
C THR A 183 -13.75 13.38 16.59
N ASN A 184 -13.07 14.46 16.26
CA ASN A 184 -13.63 15.81 16.13
C ASN A 184 -13.35 16.37 14.72
N TYR A 185 -14.03 17.46 14.34
CA TYR A 185 -13.83 18.11 13.04
C TYR A 185 -13.21 19.49 13.24
N GLU A 186 -12.15 19.79 12.49
CA GLU A 186 -11.50 21.11 12.45
C GLU A 186 -11.60 21.69 11.04
N THR A 187 -11.98 22.96 10.93
CA THR A 187 -12.07 23.68 9.65
C THR A 187 -10.69 23.77 9.01
N VAL A 188 -10.60 23.40 7.73
CA VAL A 188 -9.37 23.52 6.94
C VAL A 188 -9.51 24.59 5.87
N SER A 189 -8.40 25.31 5.61
CA SER A 189 -8.36 26.25 4.50
C SER A 189 -8.43 25.47 3.17
N THR A 190 -9.26 25.95 2.26
CA THR A 190 -9.51 25.33 0.94
C THR A 190 -8.24 25.15 0.10
N GLY A 191 -7.20 25.96 0.33
CA GLY A 191 -5.91 25.86 -0.36
C GLY A 191 -5.18 24.54 -0.15
N VAL A 192 -5.26 23.95 1.06
CA VAL A 192 -4.59 22.67 1.39
C VAL A 192 -5.23 21.50 0.63
N LEU A 193 -6.55 21.52 0.51
CA LEU A 193 -7.31 20.49 -0.19
C LEU A 193 -7.10 20.51 -1.70
N VAL A 194 -6.96 21.69 -2.30
CA VAL A 194 -6.72 21.79 -3.74
C VAL A 194 -5.34 21.22 -4.10
N THR A 195 -4.31 21.48 -3.30
CA THR A 195 -2.98 20.87 -3.50
C THR A 195 -2.97 19.36 -3.33
N GLU A 196 -3.73 18.82 -2.37
CA GLU A 196 -3.79 17.37 -2.14
C GLU A 196 -4.74 16.66 -3.12
N ALA A 197 -5.80 17.32 -3.59
CA ALA A 197 -6.76 16.78 -4.57
C ALA A 197 -6.25 16.85 -6.02
N LEU A 198 -5.44 17.85 -6.38
CA LEU A 198 -4.79 17.89 -7.72
C LEU A 198 -3.86 16.70 -7.95
N VAL A 199 -3.32 16.10 -6.89
CA VAL A 199 -2.58 14.83 -6.94
C VAL A 199 -3.51 13.64 -7.26
N PHE A 200 -4.78 13.74 -6.88
CA PHE A 200 -5.79 12.69 -7.00
C PHE A 200 -6.44 12.62 -8.40
N ILE A 201 -6.52 13.74 -9.11
CA ILE A 201 -7.25 13.87 -10.40
C ILE A 201 -6.49 13.22 -11.59
N GLY A 202 -5.28 12.71 -11.39
CA GLY A 202 -4.46 12.12 -12.44
C GLY A 202 -4.98 10.81 -13.07
N VAL A 203 -5.84 10.03 -12.40
CA VAL A 203 -6.36 8.77 -12.95
C VAL A 203 -7.79 8.49 -12.42
N PHE A 204 -8.78 8.76 -13.26
CA PHE A 204 -10.20 8.34 -13.23
C PHE A 204 -11.11 8.61 -12.00
N ALA A 205 -12.28 9.19 -12.32
CA ALA A 205 -13.58 9.17 -11.62
C ALA A 205 -13.98 10.31 -10.65
N THR A 206 -15.31 10.45 -10.55
CA THR A 206 -16.17 11.57 -10.11
C THR A 206 -15.82 12.30 -8.80
N ILE A 207 -16.00 13.62 -8.84
CA ILE A 207 -15.40 14.67 -7.98
C ILE A 207 -15.85 14.67 -6.50
N ASP A 208 -17.03 14.15 -6.14
CA ASP A 208 -17.57 14.39 -4.80
C ASP A 208 -17.24 13.32 -3.73
N VAL A 209 -17.00 12.06 -4.13
CA VAL A 209 -16.66 10.98 -3.17
C VAL A 209 -15.16 10.94 -2.87
N LEU A 210 -14.32 11.22 -3.88
CA LEU A 210 -12.86 11.19 -3.79
C LEU A 210 -12.29 12.22 -2.78
N LEU A 211 -12.92 13.40 -2.69
CA LEU A 211 -12.42 14.47 -1.80
C LEU A 211 -12.57 14.16 -0.31
N SER A 212 -13.35 13.13 0.04
CA SER A 212 -13.60 12.76 1.44
C SER A 212 -12.46 11.98 2.10
N PHE A 213 -11.57 11.36 1.31
CA PHE A 213 -10.44 10.58 1.81
C PHE A 213 -9.19 10.86 1.00
N ILE A 214 -8.20 11.49 1.63
CA ILE A 214 -6.91 11.78 0.99
C ILE A 214 -5.84 10.97 1.70
N LYS A 215 -5.16 10.10 0.95
CA LYS A 215 -4.03 9.30 1.46
C LYS A 215 -2.84 10.22 1.76
N LYS A 216 -2.29 10.14 2.97
CA LYS A 216 -1.11 10.92 3.36
C LYS A 216 0.06 10.52 2.47
N ASP A 217 0.82 11.52 2.00
CA ASP A 217 1.98 11.32 1.11
C ASP A 217 1.65 10.63 -0.23
N PHE A 218 0.38 10.56 -0.67
CA PHE A 218 0.00 9.97 -1.96
C PHE A 218 0.69 10.62 -3.15
N SER A 219 1.08 11.90 -3.07
CA SER A 219 1.87 12.55 -4.12
C SER A 219 3.23 11.90 -4.38
N LYS A 220 3.84 11.30 -3.35
CA LYS A 220 5.05 10.48 -3.51
C LYS A 220 4.75 9.18 -4.27
N TRP A 221 3.55 8.64 -4.09
CA TRP A 221 3.06 7.45 -4.79
C TRP A 221 2.49 7.76 -6.18
N ALA A 222 1.98 8.97 -6.43
CA ALA A 222 1.38 9.39 -7.68
C ALA A 222 2.38 9.37 -8.85
N VAL A 223 3.64 9.73 -8.58
CA VAL A 223 4.74 9.58 -9.56
C VAL A 223 4.95 8.11 -9.93
N LEU A 224 4.77 7.19 -8.97
CA LEU A 224 4.80 5.75 -9.21
C LEU A 224 3.58 5.32 -10.04
N LEU A 225 2.38 5.82 -9.72
CA LEU A 225 1.12 5.42 -10.36
C LEU A 225 1.04 5.79 -11.86
N VAL A 226 1.73 6.84 -12.29
CA VAL A 226 1.88 7.17 -13.73
C VAL A 226 2.73 6.12 -14.47
N SER A 227 3.47 5.29 -13.73
CA SER A 227 4.38 4.25 -14.24
C SER A 227 3.92 2.82 -13.92
N VAL A 228 2.80 2.66 -13.18
CA VAL A 228 2.37 1.38 -12.59
C VAL A 228 0.99 0.98 -13.08
N LEU A 229 0.90 -0.19 -13.72
CA LEU A 229 -0.38 -0.85 -13.93
C LEU A 229 -0.83 -1.46 -12.59
N ILE A 230 -1.73 -0.79 -11.88
CA ILE A 230 -2.25 -1.25 -10.60
C ILE A 230 -3.26 -2.37 -10.85
N LEU A 231 -2.97 -3.58 -10.38
CA LEU A 231 -3.96 -4.62 -10.18
C LEU A 231 -4.55 -4.50 -8.78
N THR A 232 -5.35 -3.46 -8.53
CA THR A 232 -6.28 -3.45 -7.39
C THR A 232 -7.55 -4.15 -7.87
N PHE A 233 -7.65 -5.46 -7.64
CA PHE A 233 -8.93 -6.15 -7.79
C PHE A 233 -9.82 -5.79 -6.61
N GLY A 234 -10.67 -4.79 -6.85
CA GLY A 234 -11.77 -4.37 -5.99
C GLY A 234 -12.74 -3.50 -6.81
N CYS A 235 -13.43 -4.13 -7.76
CA CYS A 235 -14.57 -3.60 -8.52
C CYS A 235 -14.46 -2.19 -9.15
N VAL A 236 -14.05 -2.13 -10.43
CA VAL A 236 -14.81 -1.39 -11.46
C VAL A 236 -14.87 -2.25 -12.73
N LEU A 237 -15.63 -3.33 -12.64
CA LEU A 237 -16.28 -3.91 -13.83
C LEU A 237 -17.67 -3.25 -13.89
N TYR A 238 -17.73 -2.00 -14.34
CA TYR A 238 -18.99 -1.40 -14.75
C TYR A 238 -18.82 -0.84 -16.15
N GLN A 239 -19.70 -1.28 -17.04
CA GLN A 239 -19.84 -0.94 -18.46
C GLN A 239 -18.77 -1.48 -19.40
N LEU A 240 -19.08 -2.64 -19.99
CA LEU A 240 -19.11 -2.83 -21.46
C LEU A 240 -19.94 -4.09 -21.79
N ILE A 241 -21.21 -4.09 -21.36
CA ILE A 241 -22.30 -4.82 -22.03
C ILE A 241 -23.51 -3.87 -22.04
N LYS A 242 -23.54 -3.02 -23.06
CA LYS A 242 -24.72 -2.77 -23.88
C LYS A 242 -24.24 -2.67 -25.32
#